data_AF-A0A6C1RTB9-F1
#
_entry.id   AF-A0A6C1RTB9-F1
#
_cell.length_a   1.000
_cell.length_b   1.000
_cell.length_c   1.000
_cell.angle_alpha   90.00
_cell.angle_beta   90.00
_cell.angle_gamma   90.00
#
_symmetry.space_group_name_H-M   'P 1'
#
loop_
_entity.id
_entity.type
_entity.pdbx_description
1 polymer ?
#
loop_
_entity_poly.entity_id
_entity_poly.type
_entity_poly.pdbx_seq_one_letter_code
_entity_poly.pdbx_strand_id
1 'polypeptide(L)'
;MTVVLLPLLLSGCPKPFGALGKTGPLQIAVQQEYLTLAWDHTPARIPETASAVMYFRLYYREHGTRGRTMLAEVRAREAPTFMIGADAVLGTRQSGKYDFGVSSVTRSGNESAVHWSTDFEARPHGGWYLKWIRP
;
A
#
# COMPACT_ATOMS: atom_id res chain seq x y z
N MET A 1 52.44 35.74 8.20
CA MET A 1 51.20 34.94 8.19
C MET A 1 50.66 34.93 9.60
N THR A 2 49.59 35.69 9.85
CA THR A 2 48.87 35.64 11.13
C THR A 2 47.38 35.72 10.79
N VAL A 3 46.65 34.71 11.26
CA VAL A 3 45.29 34.33 10.85
C VAL A 3 44.27 35.23 11.54
N VAL A 4 43.36 35.81 10.75
CA VAL A 4 42.17 36.54 11.24
C VAL A 4 41.11 35.51 11.61
N LEU A 5 40.77 35.42 12.90
CA LEU A 5 39.65 34.59 13.38
C LEU A 5 38.34 35.38 13.26
N LEU A 6 37.48 34.97 12.32
CA LEU A 6 36.10 35.45 12.18
C LEU A 6 35.19 34.63 13.10
N PRO A 7 34.52 35.20 14.11
CA PRO A 7 33.48 34.47 14.84
C PRO A 7 32.20 34.47 14.00
N LEU A 8 31.96 33.36 13.30
CA LEU A 8 30.65 33.04 12.72
C LEU A 8 29.66 32.77 13.86
N LEU A 9 28.87 33.80 14.18
CA LEU A 9 27.67 33.69 15.01
C LEU A 9 26.66 32.80 14.30
N LEU A 10 26.73 31.49 14.56
CA LEU A 10 25.66 30.54 14.23
C LEU A 10 24.47 30.85 15.12
N SER A 11 23.65 31.80 14.65
CA SER A 11 22.32 32.08 15.17
C SER A 11 21.47 30.84 14.95
N GLY A 12 21.44 29.96 15.95
CA GLY A 12 20.60 28.78 15.98
C GLY A 12 19.14 29.21 15.96
N CYS A 13 18.55 29.23 14.77
CA CYS A 13 17.11 29.37 14.60
C CYS A 13 16.47 28.08 15.16
N PRO A 14 15.69 28.12 16.25
CA PRO A 14 14.95 26.96 16.68
C PRO A 14 13.85 26.73 15.65
N LYS A 15 14.10 25.87 14.66
CA LYS A 15 13.03 25.41 13.79
C LYS A 15 12.01 24.71 14.69
N PRO A 16 10.74 25.13 14.69
CA PRO A 16 9.73 24.45 15.47
C PRO A 16 9.68 23.00 15.00
N PHE A 17 9.99 22.09 15.91
CA PHE A 17 9.64 20.67 15.80
C PHE A 17 8.10 20.58 15.79
N GLY A 18 7.52 20.91 14.64
CA GLY A 18 6.09 20.94 14.38
C GLY A 18 5.79 20.22 13.08
N ALA A 19 6.20 18.97 12.96
CA ALA A 19 5.78 18.07 11.88
C ALA A 19 5.64 16.60 12.32
N LEU A 20 5.59 16.33 13.63
CA LEU A 20 5.24 15.02 14.16
C LEU A 20 3.70 14.94 14.22
N GLY A 21 3.06 14.42 13.16
CA GLY A 21 1.65 14.06 13.27
C GLY A 21 0.80 13.99 11.99
N LYS A 22 1.36 14.24 10.79
CA LYS A 22 0.61 14.13 9.53
C LYS A 22 1.44 13.54 8.38
N THR A 23 2.23 12.52 8.64
CA THR A 23 2.76 11.71 7.53
C THR A 23 1.62 10.83 7.04
N GLY A 24 0.90 11.29 6.02
CA GLY A 24 -0.05 10.45 5.27
C GLY A 24 0.67 9.24 4.63
N PRO A 25 -0.06 8.42 3.86
CA PRO A 25 0.51 7.20 3.30
C PRO A 25 1.76 7.49 2.46
N LEU A 26 2.78 6.63 2.60
CA LEU A 26 4.04 6.74 1.90
C LEU A 26 3.86 6.55 0.39
N GLN A 27 4.38 7.48 -0.41
CA GLN A 27 4.43 7.29 -1.86
C GLN A 27 5.60 6.36 -2.24
N ILE A 28 5.31 5.26 -2.92
CA ILE A 28 6.32 4.34 -3.47
C ILE A 28 6.37 4.51 -4.98
N ALA A 29 7.50 4.95 -5.53
CA ALA A 29 7.65 5.11 -6.98
C ALA A 29 8.25 3.84 -7.59
N VAL A 30 7.62 3.30 -8.64
CA VAL A 30 8.11 2.11 -9.36
C VAL A 30 8.15 2.35 -10.87
N GLN A 31 9.18 1.80 -11.50
CA GLN A 31 9.39 1.76 -12.96
C GLN A 31 9.49 0.31 -13.46
N GLN A 32 8.87 -0.62 -12.76
CA GLN A 32 8.90 -2.05 -13.09
C GLN A 32 7.62 -2.45 -13.82
N GLU A 33 7.70 -3.48 -14.66
CA GLU A 33 6.52 -4.06 -15.30
C GLU A 33 5.66 -4.86 -14.33
N TYR A 34 6.23 -5.37 -13.24
CA TYR A 34 5.53 -6.21 -12.28
C TYR A 34 5.84 -5.79 -10.84
N LEU A 35 4.87 -6.01 -9.95
CA LEU A 35 5.02 -5.85 -8.51
C LEU A 35 4.32 -7.02 -7.80
N THR A 36 4.85 -7.46 -6.66
CA THR A 36 4.18 -8.42 -5.79
C THR A 36 3.46 -7.69 -4.67
N LEU A 37 2.14 -7.86 -4.60
CA LEU A 37 1.35 -7.53 -3.42
C LEU A 37 1.45 -8.67 -2.42
N ALA A 38 1.56 -8.34 -1.14
CA ALA A 38 1.52 -9.31 -0.04
C ALA A 38 0.55 -8.80 1.03
N TRP A 39 -0.14 -9.71 1.70
CA TRP A 39 -1.02 -9.41 2.82
C TRP A 39 -0.86 -10.44 3.93
N ASP A 40 -1.33 -10.10 5.12
CA ASP A 40 -1.35 -11.04 6.23
C ASP A 40 -2.56 -11.97 6.06
N HIS A 41 -2.32 -13.28 6.17
CA HIS A 41 -3.36 -14.29 6.25
C HIS A 41 -3.35 -14.90 7.65
N THR A 42 -4.43 -14.71 8.40
CA THR A 42 -4.67 -15.52 9.60
C THR A 42 -5.52 -16.71 9.16
N PRO A 43 -4.96 -17.93 9.02
CA PRO A 43 -5.75 -19.08 8.66
C PRO A 43 -6.85 -19.31 9.69
N ALA A 44 -8.05 -19.65 9.21
CA ALA A 44 -9.12 -20.08 10.10
C ALA A 44 -8.64 -21.29 10.91
N ARG A 45 -8.77 -21.23 12.23
CA ARG A 45 -8.33 -22.33 13.13
C ARG A 45 -9.02 -23.67 12.82
N ILE A 46 -10.19 -23.62 12.17
CA ILE A 46 -10.96 -24.79 11.76
C ILE A 46 -11.43 -24.59 10.29
N PRO A 47 -10.77 -25.24 9.31
CA PRO A 47 -11.03 -25.06 7.88
C PRO A 47 -12.44 -25.42 7.42
N GLU A 48 -13.19 -26.20 8.21
CA GLU A 48 -14.50 -26.72 7.82
C GLU A 48 -15.68 -25.84 8.25
N THR A 49 -15.39 -24.73 8.95
CA THR A 49 -16.43 -23.82 9.45
C THR A 49 -16.97 -22.91 8.34
N ALA A 50 -18.20 -22.40 8.53
CA ALA A 50 -18.79 -21.38 7.66
C ALA A 50 -17.92 -20.09 7.58
N SER A 51 -17.13 -19.82 8.62
CA SER A 51 -16.18 -18.71 8.73
C SER A 51 -14.83 -18.96 8.07
N ALA A 52 -14.57 -20.16 7.53
CA ALA A 52 -13.30 -20.45 6.86
C ALA A 52 -13.14 -19.56 5.62
N VAL A 53 -12.03 -18.85 5.52
CA VAL A 53 -11.71 -18.02 4.35
C VAL A 53 -11.40 -18.93 3.17
N MET A 54 -12.13 -18.76 2.07
CA MET A 54 -11.99 -19.57 0.85
C MET A 54 -11.14 -18.87 -0.19
N TYR A 55 -11.30 -17.55 -0.31
CA TYR A 55 -10.57 -16.72 -1.26
C TYR A 55 -10.40 -15.28 -0.74
N PHE A 56 -9.46 -14.58 -1.35
CA PHE A 56 -9.23 -13.16 -1.20
C PHE A 56 -9.59 -12.46 -2.50
N ARG A 57 -10.27 -11.31 -2.41
CA ARG A 57 -10.47 -10.43 -3.54
C ARG A 57 -9.51 -9.27 -3.45
N LEU A 58 -8.79 -9.06 -4.54
CA LEU A 58 -7.84 -7.97 -4.67
C LEU A 58 -8.48 -6.85 -5.49
N TYR A 59 -8.26 -5.63 -5.05
CA TYR A 59 -8.79 -4.42 -5.65
C TYR A 59 -7.67 -3.42 -5.91
N TYR A 60 -7.93 -2.52 -6.84
CA TYR A 60 -7.17 -1.29 -6.99
C TYR A 60 -8.10 -0.10 -7.20
N ARG A 61 -7.57 1.09 -6.98
CA ARG A 61 -8.20 2.35 -7.35
C ARG A 61 -7.18 3.42 -7.61
N GLU A 62 -7.58 4.47 -8.30
CA GLU A 62 -6.78 5.69 -8.40
C GLU A 62 -6.71 6.37 -7.03
N HIS A 63 -5.50 6.76 -6.63
CA HIS A 63 -5.24 7.33 -5.30
C HIS A 63 -6.10 8.58 -5.06
N GLY A 64 -6.76 8.63 -3.90
CA GLY A 64 -7.65 9.73 -3.52
C GLY A 64 -9.06 9.66 -4.13
N THR A 65 -9.36 8.64 -4.93
CA THR A 65 -10.71 8.40 -5.46
C THR A 65 -11.49 7.40 -4.61
N ARG A 66 -12.81 7.36 -4.79
CA ARG A 66 -13.69 6.39 -4.09
C ARG A 66 -14.00 5.14 -4.90
N GLY A 67 -13.77 5.17 -6.22
CA GLY A 67 -13.99 4.02 -7.09
C GLY A 67 -13.08 2.86 -6.69
N ARG A 68 -13.48 1.62 -6.98
CA ARG A 68 -12.61 0.44 -6.87
C ARG A 68 -12.89 -0.50 -8.02
N THR A 69 -11.83 -1.13 -8.51
CA THR A 69 -11.88 -2.12 -9.57
C THR A 69 -11.28 -3.41 -9.03
N MET A 70 -11.95 -4.54 -9.26
CA MET A 70 -11.42 -5.85 -8.87
C MET A 70 -10.26 -6.23 -9.80
N LEU A 71 -9.12 -6.58 -9.22
CA LEU A 71 -7.94 -7.09 -9.92
C LEU A 71 -8.05 -8.60 -10.15
N ALA A 72 -8.30 -9.32 -9.06
CA ALA A 72 -8.18 -10.77 -9.04
C ALA A 72 -8.91 -11.38 -7.85
N GLU A 73 -9.13 -12.69 -7.94
CA GLU A 73 -9.54 -13.55 -6.83
C GLU A 73 -8.45 -14.61 -6.62
N VAL A 74 -7.93 -14.72 -5.39
CA VAL A 74 -6.82 -15.61 -5.01
C VAL A 74 -7.32 -16.61 -3.98
N ARG A 75 -7.08 -17.91 -4.17
CA ARG A 75 -7.58 -18.90 -3.20
C ARG A 75 -6.82 -18.78 -1.89
N ALA A 76 -7.49 -18.91 -0.75
CA ALA A 76 -6.86 -18.75 0.56
C ALA A 76 -5.79 -19.82 0.88
N ARG A 77 -5.79 -20.94 0.14
CA ARG A 77 -4.76 -21.99 0.21
C ARG A 77 -3.47 -21.63 -0.54
N GLU A 78 -3.51 -20.63 -1.41
CA GLU A 78 -2.32 -20.10 -2.09
C GLU A 78 -1.59 -19.15 -1.13
N ALA A 79 -0.30 -18.91 -1.37
CA ALA A 79 0.46 -17.93 -0.58
C ALA A 79 -0.27 -16.56 -0.61
N PRO A 80 -0.23 -15.76 0.47
CA PRO A 80 -0.94 -14.49 0.55
C PRO A 80 -0.19 -13.39 -0.22
N THR A 81 0.11 -13.69 -1.48
CA THR A 81 0.83 -12.84 -2.41
C THR A 81 0.17 -12.91 -3.78
N PHE A 82 0.31 -11.84 -4.56
CA PHE A 82 -0.18 -11.77 -5.92
C PHE A 82 0.70 -10.86 -6.76
N MET A 83 1.09 -11.33 -7.94
CA MET A 83 1.90 -10.55 -8.87
C MET A 83 0.99 -9.75 -9.80
N ILE A 84 1.07 -8.42 -9.70
CA ILE A 84 0.35 -7.48 -10.57
C ILE A 84 1.27 -7.01 -11.69
N GLY A 85 0.76 -7.00 -12.92
CA GLY A 85 1.42 -6.38 -14.06
C GLY A 85 0.98 -4.93 -14.28
N ALA A 86 1.87 -4.11 -14.81
CA ALA A 86 1.64 -2.70 -15.10
C ALA A 86 0.42 -2.50 -16.00
N ASP A 87 0.28 -3.33 -17.03
CA ASP A 87 -0.83 -3.23 -17.98
C ASP A 87 -2.20 -3.51 -17.35
N ALA A 88 -2.26 -4.34 -16.28
CA ALA A 88 -3.51 -4.63 -15.57
C ALA A 88 -4.04 -3.41 -14.78
N VAL A 89 -3.17 -2.44 -14.47
CA VAL A 89 -3.48 -1.27 -13.63
C VAL A 89 -3.43 0.04 -14.42
N LEU A 90 -2.43 0.20 -15.28
CA LEU A 90 -2.24 1.39 -16.12
C LEU A 90 -3.06 1.34 -17.41
N GLY A 91 -3.29 0.15 -17.98
CA GLY A 91 -3.85 0.01 -19.32
C GLY A 91 -3.06 0.82 -20.35
N THR A 92 -3.70 1.82 -20.96
CA THR A 92 -3.07 2.73 -21.94
C THR A 92 -2.39 3.96 -21.33
N ARG A 93 -2.47 4.17 -20.01
CA ARG A 93 -1.88 5.33 -19.32
C ARG A 93 -0.35 5.23 -19.25
N GLN A 94 0.33 6.37 -19.29
CA GLN A 94 1.80 6.44 -19.14
C GLN A 94 2.27 6.37 -17.67
N SER A 95 1.43 6.82 -16.74
CA SER A 95 1.70 6.73 -15.30
C SER A 95 0.40 6.93 -14.50
N GLY A 96 0.42 6.55 -13.22
CA GLY A 96 -0.71 6.76 -12.33
C GLY A 96 -0.35 6.55 -10.86
N LYS A 97 -1.24 6.99 -9.97
CA LYS A 97 -1.14 6.75 -8.53
C LYS A 97 -2.25 5.80 -8.10
N TYR A 98 -1.92 4.75 -7.36
CA TYR A 98 -2.85 3.67 -7.06
C TYR A 98 -2.79 3.23 -5.60
N ASP A 99 -3.98 2.98 -5.04
CA ASP A 99 -4.15 2.26 -3.79
C ASP A 99 -4.55 0.82 -4.11
N PHE A 100 -4.12 -0.12 -3.27
CA PHE A 100 -4.48 -1.54 -3.39
C PHE A 100 -5.31 -1.98 -2.19
N GLY A 101 -6.29 -2.85 -2.42
CA GLY A 101 -7.18 -3.33 -1.37
C GLY A 101 -7.32 -4.84 -1.38
N VAL A 102 -7.54 -5.42 -0.20
CA VAL A 102 -7.84 -6.84 -0.02
C VAL A 102 -9.09 -7.02 0.84
N SER A 103 -9.99 -7.90 0.43
CA SER A 103 -11.03 -8.47 1.30
C SER A 103 -10.91 -9.98 1.34
N SER A 104 -11.40 -10.58 2.42
CA SER A 104 -11.52 -12.02 2.58
C SER A 104 -12.96 -12.45 2.32
N VAL A 105 -13.15 -13.63 1.74
CA VAL A 105 -14.48 -14.19 1.53
C VAL A 105 -14.56 -15.58 2.15
N THR A 106 -15.54 -15.76 3.02
CA THR A 106 -15.73 -17.01 3.77
C THR A 106 -16.48 -18.06 2.96
N ARG A 107 -16.51 -19.30 3.45
CA ARG A 107 -17.26 -20.40 2.87
C ARG A 107 -18.76 -20.13 2.77
N SER A 108 -19.33 -19.39 3.72
CA SER A 108 -20.73 -18.94 3.65
C SER A 108 -20.98 -17.84 2.63
N GLY A 109 -19.94 -17.37 1.92
CA GLY A 109 -20.04 -16.28 0.95
C GLY A 109 -20.01 -14.88 1.58
N ASN A 110 -19.72 -14.76 2.88
CA ASN A 110 -19.61 -13.45 3.52
C ASN A 110 -18.27 -12.82 3.16
N GLU A 111 -18.31 -11.59 2.67
CA GLU A 111 -17.13 -10.80 2.37
C GLU A 111 -16.82 -9.82 3.52
N SER A 112 -15.55 -9.72 3.91
CA SER A 112 -15.10 -8.74 4.91
C SER A 112 -15.10 -7.32 4.36
N ALA A 113 -14.90 -6.34 5.24
CA ALA A 113 -14.48 -5.01 4.79
C ALA A 113 -13.18 -5.10 3.97
N VAL A 114 -12.99 -4.16 3.05
CA VAL A 114 -11.73 -4.03 2.29
C VAL A 114 -10.73 -3.28 3.16
N HIS A 115 -9.57 -3.89 3.34
CA HIS A 115 -8.39 -3.25 3.92
C HIS A 115 -7.52 -2.70 2.80
N TRP A 116 -7.16 -1.42 2.88
CA TRP A 116 -6.41 -0.71 1.86
C TRP A 116 -4.93 -0.57 2.23
N SER A 117 -4.07 -0.47 1.23
CA SER A 117 -2.65 -0.16 1.40
C SER A 117 -2.44 1.17 2.11
N THR A 118 -3.42 2.09 2.06
CA THR A 118 -3.42 3.39 2.72
C THR A 118 -3.97 3.36 4.14
N ASP A 119 -4.46 2.21 4.63
CA ASP A 119 -4.87 2.04 6.01
C ASP A 119 -3.65 2.17 6.92
N PHE A 120 -3.85 2.71 8.12
CA PHE A 120 -2.79 2.96 9.08
C PHE A 120 -2.03 1.70 9.50
N GLU A 121 -2.74 0.56 9.53
CA GLU A 121 -2.22 -0.76 9.90
C GLU A 121 -1.45 -1.45 8.77
N ALA A 122 -1.52 -0.92 7.54
CA ALA A 122 -0.76 -1.47 6.43
C ALA A 122 0.75 -1.31 6.68
N ARG A 123 1.56 -2.16 6.04
CA ARG A 123 3.03 -2.13 6.15
C ARG A 123 3.64 -1.49 4.89
N PRO A 124 4.51 -0.47 5.02
CA PRO A 124 4.98 0.16 6.26
C PRO A 124 3.87 0.93 7.00
N HIS A 125 3.99 1.02 8.32
CA HIS A 125 3.01 1.65 9.20
C HIS A 125 2.70 3.09 8.77
N GLY A 126 1.41 3.46 8.79
CA GLY A 126 0.90 4.70 8.19
C GLY A 126 0.44 4.55 6.74
N GLY A 127 0.60 3.35 6.18
CA GLY A 127 0.14 3.00 4.84
C GLY A 127 1.02 3.53 3.71
N TRP A 128 0.66 3.15 2.50
CA TRP A 128 1.38 3.46 1.27
C TRP A 128 0.46 3.47 0.06
N TYR A 129 0.91 4.17 -0.98
CA TYR A 129 0.31 4.13 -2.32
C TYR A 129 1.41 4.11 -3.37
N LEU A 130 1.10 3.54 -4.52
CA LEU A 130 2.05 3.33 -5.60
C LEU A 130 1.95 4.48 -6.60
N LYS A 131 3.07 5.12 -6.93
CA LYS A 131 3.23 5.93 -8.14
C LYS A 131 3.89 5.05 -9.20
N TRP A 132 3.08 4.49 -10.09
CA TRP A 132 3.56 3.65 -11.19
C TRP A 132 3.93 4.53 -12.37
N ILE A 133 5.18 4.45 -12.81
CA ILE A 133 5.73 5.13 -13.98
C ILE A 133 6.02 4.03 -15.00
N ARG A 134 5.46 4.12 -16.21
CA ARG A 134 5.82 3.17 -17.26
C ARG A 134 7.34 3.30 -17.52
N PRO A 135 8.09 2.19 -17.56
CA PRO A 135 9.52 2.23 -17.88
C PRO A 135 9.80 2.89 -19.24
#